data_AF-A0A229W096-F1
#
_entry.id   AF-A0A229W096-F1
#
_cell.length_a   1.000
_cell.length_b   1.000
_cell.length_c   1.000
_cell.angle_alpha   90.00
_cell.angle_beta   90.00
_cell.angle_gamma   90.00
#
_symmetry.space_group_name_H-M   'P 1'
#
loop_
_entity.id
_entity.type
_entity.pdbx_description
1 polymer ?
#
loop_
_entity_poly.entity_id
_entity_poly.type
_entity_poly.pdbx_seq_one_letter_code
_entity_poly.pdbx_strand_id
1 'polypeptide(L)'
;MNQIQTCNSLDDVRANIDRIDAQLVDLMAERGAYVAQAAQFKKNADDVKASARVNAVIAKVRRLAETSHADPDLIEAVWRTMIEHFTKAEMKDFIRR
;
A
#
# COMPACT_ATOMS: atom_id res chain seq x y z
N MET A 1 -1.36 6.48 17.20
CA MET A 1 -1.51 5.01 17.20
C MET A 1 -2.59 4.66 18.18
N ASN A 2 -3.56 3.82 17.81
CA ASN A 2 -4.52 3.30 18.78
C ASN A 2 -3.77 2.43 19.80
N GLN A 3 -4.11 2.57 21.08
CA GLN A 3 -3.50 1.79 22.15
C GLN A 3 -3.84 0.30 21.94
N ILE A 4 -2.83 -0.57 21.93
CA ILE A 4 -3.03 -2.02 21.88
C ILE A 4 -3.67 -2.44 23.19
N GLN A 5 -4.88 -2.97 23.13
CA GLN A 5 -5.61 -3.46 24.29
C GLN A 5 -5.18 -4.88 24.62
N THR A 6 -5.02 -5.18 25.91
CA THR A 6 -4.84 -6.56 26.36
C THR A 6 -6.13 -7.34 26.11
N CYS A 7 -6.05 -8.37 25.27
CA CYS A 7 -7.16 -9.25 24.94
C CYS A 7 -7.26 -10.38 25.97
N ASN A 8 -8.47 -10.74 26.38
CA ASN A 8 -8.71 -11.81 27.36
C ASN A 8 -9.21 -13.11 26.71
N SER A 9 -9.53 -13.05 25.41
CA SER A 9 -9.99 -14.20 24.63
C SER A 9 -9.45 -14.14 23.21
N LEU A 10 -9.51 -15.28 22.51
CA LEU A 10 -9.19 -15.33 21.08
C LEU A 10 -10.18 -14.49 20.24
N ASP A 11 -11.43 -14.37 20.70
CA ASP A 11 -12.45 -13.58 20.01
C ASP A 11 -12.16 -12.08 20.15
N ASP A 12 -11.64 -11.63 21.31
CA ASP A 12 -11.16 -10.25 21.49
C ASP A 12 -10.02 -9.91 20.53
N VAL A 13 -9.09 -10.86 20.34
CA VAL A 13 -7.97 -10.71 19.40
C VAL A 13 -8.50 -10.58 17.98
N ARG A 14 -9.40 -11.48 17.57
CA ARG A 14 -9.99 -11.47 16.22
C ARG A 14 -10.76 -10.18 15.95
N ALA A 15 -11.58 -9.73 16.89
CA ALA A 15 -12.31 -8.47 16.74
C ALA A 15 -11.37 -7.26 16.56
N ASN A 16 -10.23 -7.25 17.24
CA ASN A 16 -9.22 -6.21 17.04
C ASN A 16 -8.51 -6.30 15.69
N ILE A 17 -8.23 -7.52 15.21
CA ILE A 17 -7.66 -7.75 13.87
C ILE A 17 -8.67 -7.31 12.80
N ASP A 18 -9.92 -7.75 12.87
CA ASP A 18 -10.98 -7.39 11.92
C ASP A 18 -11.16 -5.87 11.84
N ARG A 19 -11.09 -5.17 12.98
CA ARG A 19 -11.12 -3.71 13.04
C ARG A 19 -9.92 -3.08 12.30
N ILE A 20 -8.72 -3.64 12.47
CA ILE A 20 -7.51 -3.15 11.79
C ILE A 20 -7.61 -3.43 10.28
N ASP A 21 -8.08 -4.61 9.89
CA ASP A 21 -8.23 -5.01 8.50
C ASP A 21 -9.20 -4.10 7.76
N ALA A 22 -10.34 -3.75 8.37
CA ALA A 22 -11.25 -2.76 7.80
C ALA A 22 -10.56 -1.41 7.54
N GLN A 23 -9.77 -0.92 8.51
CA GLN A 23 -9.01 0.33 8.36
C GLN A 23 -7.94 0.24 7.27
N LEU A 24 -7.25 -0.90 7.16
CA LEU A 24 -6.26 -1.14 6.12
C LEU A 24 -6.90 -1.12 4.74
N VAL A 25 -8.06 -1.77 4.57
CA VAL A 25 -8.79 -1.79 3.29
C VAL A 25 -9.19 -0.37 2.87
N ASP A 26 -9.75 0.43 3.79
CA ASP A 26 -10.12 1.82 3.49
C ASP A 26 -8.91 2.67 3.06
N LEU A 27 -7.78 2.54 3.77
CA LEU A 27 -6.55 3.26 3.43
C LEU A 27 -5.95 2.79 2.09
N MET A 28 -6.04 1.50 1.78
CA MET A 28 -5.59 0.97 0.49
C MET A 28 -6.46 1.48 -0.66
N ALA A 29 -7.78 1.57 -0.46
CA ALA A 29 -8.71 2.14 -1.43
C ALA A 29 -8.42 3.62 -1.70
N GLU A 30 -8.24 4.41 -0.63
CA GLU A 30 -7.85 5.83 -0.73
C GLU A 30 -6.54 6.01 -1.49
N ARG A 31 -5.50 5.23 -1.12
CA ARG A 31 -4.21 5.25 -1.82
C ARG A 31 -4.36 4.88 -3.30
N GLY A 32 -5.18 3.89 -3.63
CA GLY A 32 -5.47 3.48 -5.00
C GLY A 32 -6.10 4.60 -5.83
N ALA A 33 -7.05 5.34 -5.25
CA ALA A 33 -7.68 6.48 -5.90
C ALA A 33 -6.66 7.58 -6.26
N TYR A 34 -5.70 7.88 -5.38
CA TYR A 34 -4.61 8.82 -5.70
C TYR A 34 -3.66 8.30 -6.79
N VAL A 35 -3.41 6.99 -6.86
CA VAL A 35 -2.61 6.42 -7.96
C VAL A 35 -3.36 6.56 -9.29
N ALA A 36 -4.67 6.31 -9.32
CA ALA A 36 -5.48 6.52 -10.51
C ALA A 36 -5.49 8.00 -10.97
N GLN A 37 -5.52 8.95 -10.03
CA GLN A 37 -5.34 10.37 -10.36
C GLN A 37 -3.94 10.66 -10.92
N ALA A 38 -2.89 10.09 -10.32
CA ALA A 38 -1.51 10.25 -10.77
C ALA A 38 -1.32 9.78 -12.23
N ALA A 39 -2.06 8.76 -12.65
CA ALA A 39 -2.05 8.26 -14.02
C ALA A 39 -2.49 9.32 -15.06
N GLN A 40 -3.31 10.30 -14.68
CA GLN A 40 -3.75 11.39 -15.57
C GLN A 40 -2.61 12.34 -15.94
N PHE A 41 -1.55 12.40 -15.12
CA PHE A 41 -0.40 13.28 -15.35
C PHE A 41 0.74 12.60 -16.13
N LYS A 42 0.67 11.28 -16.35
CA LYS A 42 1.67 10.52 -17.11
C LYS A 42 1.43 10.69 -18.61
N LYS A 43 2.45 11.14 -19.35
CA LYS A 43 2.30 11.48 -20.77
C LYS A 43 2.76 10.37 -21.72
N ASN A 44 3.53 9.40 -21.22
CA ASN A 44 4.18 8.37 -22.03
C ASN A 44 4.40 7.08 -21.21
N ALA A 45 4.45 5.93 -21.89
CA ALA A 45 4.53 4.60 -21.27
C ALA A 45 5.81 4.39 -20.43
N ASP A 46 6.88 5.14 -20.69
CA ASP A 46 8.11 5.09 -19.89
C ASP A 46 7.92 5.70 -18.49
N ASP A 47 6.98 6.64 -18.31
CA ASP A 47 6.58 7.15 -16.98
C ASP A 47 5.85 6.09 -16.14
N VAL A 48 5.30 5.06 -16.79
CA VAL A 48 4.62 3.94 -16.13
C VAL A 48 5.63 2.99 -15.47
N LYS A 49 6.86 2.94 -15.98
CA LYS A 49 7.99 2.17 -15.42
C LYS A 49 8.93 3.04 -14.58
N ALA A 50 8.40 4.03 -13.84
CA ALA A 50 9.18 4.93 -12.98
C ALA A 50 9.89 4.19 -11.82
N SER A 51 10.92 3.43 -12.14
CA SER A 51 11.73 2.59 -11.24
C SER A 51 12.35 3.40 -10.11
N ALA A 52 12.80 4.63 -10.41
CA ALA A 52 13.32 5.55 -9.40
C ALA A 52 12.27 5.93 -8.34
N ARG A 53 11.01 6.18 -8.76
CA ARG A 53 9.93 6.51 -7.81
C ARG A 53 9.55 5.30 -6.97
N VAL A 54 9.44 4.12 -7.58
CA VAL A 54 9.16 2.86 -6.86
C VAL A 54 10.22 2.62 -5.80
N ASN A 55 11.51 2.70 -6.16
CA ASN A 55 12.62 2.50 -5.22
C ASN A 55 12.58 3.51 -4.06
N ALA A 56 12.28 4.78 -4.34
CA ALA A 56 12.13 5.81 -3.31
C ALA A 56 10.96 5.53 -2.36
N VAL A 57 9.83 5.03 -2.87
CA VAL A 57 8.69 4.61 -2.04
C VAL A 57 9.06 3.42 -1.18
N ILE A 58 9.68 2.37 -1.75
CA ILE A 58 10.11 1.19 -1.00
C ILE A 58 11.08 1.57 0.12
N ALA A 59 12.11 2.34 -0.17
CA ALA A 59 13.06 2.80 0.84
C ALA A 59 12.38 3.62 1.95
N LYS A 60 11.37 4.44 1.61
CA LYS A 60 10.59 5.19 2.59
C LYS A 60 9.79 4.26 3.51
N VAL A 61 9.09 3.28 2.97
CA VAL A 61 8.21 2.41 3.77
C VAL A 61 9.00 1.43 4.63
N ARG A 62 10.17 0.98 4.18
CA ARG A 62 11.10 0.22 5.04
C ARG A 62 11.50 1.02 6.29
N ARG A 63 11.91 2.28 6.13
CA ARG A 63 12.22 3.17 7.28
C ARG A 63 11.01 3.39 8.20
N LEU A 64 9.81 3.51 7.63
CA LEU A 64 8.59 3.61 8.42
C LEU A 64 8.30 2.32 9.19
N ALA A 65 8.56 1.16 8.60
CA ALA A 65 8.43 -0.14 9.27
C ALA A 65 9.35 -0.21 10.48
N GLU A 66 10.64 0.12 10.30
CA GLU A 66 11.63 0.18 11.37
C GLU A 66 11.18 1.10 12.51
N THR A 67 10.76 2.33 12.18
CA THR A 67 10.28 3.32 13.18
C THR A 67 9.01 2.87 13.90
N SER A 68 8.19 2.05 13.23
CA SER A 68 6.93 1.52 13.76
C SER A 68 7.09 0.16 14.43
N HIS A 69 8.32 -0.37 14.54
CA HIS A 69 8.62 -1.71 15.06
C HIS A 69 7.91 -2.84 14.29
N ALA A 70 7.68 -2.63 12.99
CA ALA A 70 7.16 -3.65 12.07
C ALA A 70 8.31 -4.28 11.27
N ASP A 71 8.09 -5.51 10.78
CA ASP A 71 9.04 -6.20 9.91
C ASP A 71 9.19 -5.46 8.57
N PRO A 72 10.39 -4.90 8.25
CA PRO A 72 10.60 -4.17 7.00
C PRO A 72 10.40 -5.01 5.75
N ASP A 73 10.67 -6.32 5.81
CA ASP A 73 10.58 -7.21 4.65
C ASP A 73 9.13 -7.54 4.33
N LEU A 74 8.29 -7.74 5.36
CA LEU A 74 6.84 -7.85 5.20
C LEU A 74 6.26 -6.57 4.59
N ILE A 75 6.60 -5.40 5.13
CA ILE A 75 6.09 -4.12 4.63
C ILE A 75 6.50 -3.87 3.18
N GLU A 76 7.75 -4.19 2.83
CA GLU A 76 8.21 -4.11 1.44
C GLU A 76 7.41 -5.03 0.52
N ALA A 77 7.20 -6.30 0.90
CA ALA A 77 6.46 -7.27 0.08
C ALA A 77 5.02 -6.80 -0.20
N VAL A 78 4.33 -6.26 0.82
CA VAL A 78 3.00 -5.67 0.67
C VAL A 78 3.02 -4.50 -0.31
N TRP A 79 3.99 -3.58 -0.17
CA TRP A 79 4.07 -2.41 -1.04
C TRP A 79 4.43 -2.76 -2.49
N ARG A 80 5.31 -3.73 -2.71
CA ARG A 80 5.66 -4.20 -4.06
C ARG A 80 4.45 -4.80 -4.76
N THR A 81 3.72 -5.67 -4.07
CA THR A 81 2.48 -6.29 -4.59
C THR A 81 1.45 -5.22 -4.96
N MET A 82 1.26 -4.24 -4.08
CA MET A 82 0.31 -3.16 -4.29
C MET A 82 0.70 -2.25 -5.46
N ILE A 83 1.99 -1.88 -5.57
CA ILE A 83 2.49 -1.07 -6.68
C ILE A 83 2.33 -1.83 -8.00
N GLU A 84 2.70 -3.11 -8.05
CA GLU A 84 2.55 -3.94 -9.23
C GLU A 84 1.08 -4.03 -9.68
N HIS A 85 0.15 -4.20 -8.73
CA HIS A 85 -1.28 -4.22 -9.03
C HIS A 85 -1.74 -2.90 -9.68
N PHE A 86 -1.38 -1.76 -9.10
CA PHE A 86 -1.77 -0.47 -9.66
C PHE A 86 -1.13 -0.18 -11.02
N THR A 87 0.16 -0.49 -11.21
CA THR A 87 0.82 -0.34 -12.51
C THR A 87 0.14 -1.19 -13.60
N LYS A 88 -0.28 -2.42 -13.27
CA LYS A 88 -1.04 -3.28 -14.20
C LYS A 88 -2.41 -2.69 -14.53
N ALA A 89 -3.12 -2.12 -13.55
CA ALA A 89 -4.40 -1.46 -13.77
C ALA A 89 -4.24 -0.22 -14.68
N GLU A 90 -3.27 0.64 -14.39
CA GLU A 90 -2.94 1.82 -15.21
C GLU A 90 -2.63 1.44 -16.67
N MET A 91 -1.85 0.38 -16.88
CA MET A 91 -1.52 -0.09 -18.24
C MET A 91 -2.76 -0.56 -19.01
N LYS A 92 -3.70 -1.25 -18.35
CA LYS A 92 -4.97 -1.65 -18.98
C LYS A 92 -5.82 -0.45 -19.36
N ASP A 93 -5.89 0.57 -18.50
CA ASP A 93 -6.65 1.78 -18.77
C ASP A 93 -6.00 2.61 -19.89
N PHE A 94 -4.68 2.63 -19.98
CA PHE A 94 -3.96 3.29 -21.07
C PHE A 94 -4.20 2.61 -22.43
N ILE A 95 -4.17 1.27 -22.49
CA ILE A 95 -4.42 0.50 -23.73
C ILE A 95 -5.87 0.67 -24.24
N ARG A 96 -6.82 0.96 -23.35
CA ARG A 96 -8.25 1.15 -23.70
C ARG A 96 -8.59 2.56 -24.16
N ARG A 97 -7.67 3.52 -24.07
CA ARG A 97 -7.82 4.89 -24.57
C ARG A 97 -7.37 4.97 -26.01
#